data_AF-A0A3N6P4S6-F1
#
_entry.id   AF-A0A3N6P4S6-F1
#
_cell.length_a   1.000
_cell.length_b   1.000
_cell.length_c   1.000
_cell.angle_alpha   90.00
_cell.angle_beta   90.00
_cell.angle_gamma   90.00
#
_symmetry.space_group_name_H-M   'P 1'
#
loop_
_entity.id
_entity.type
_entity.pdbx_description
1 polymer ?
#
loop_
_entity_poly.entity_id
_entity_poly.type
_entity_poly.pdbx_seq_one_letter_code
_entity_poly.pdbx_strand_id
1 'polypeptide(L)'
;MSVPGIVQSTLDDEEIAARVSLGGEDQLFITPTRTLVYRADGLLSDESVDDYPHDADRLTLSEGRRKTKFTLEYALEGTREFTVPSSKTDAALHPVLAGVLNGNDITEPGETVVQTYRFSELTLLITSDRLVKHIGGAVWDEDYEEYHFGDVSELSFEDGSVAMQIVLVVDGRPQRIKAPNEEANDLRERLKRALFDYHDVSSLEELNEKVGEDDETDQRADASMDFGDGVDPLDANPPEPDDQDAVDAGDPTGERGGRSQIEATPNQGPQDDPRSESDTGESAHGGGESAAGSNAEQRTATIETGNVFDESSANGTPQRTADQADAASDPDPELIERLDRLESAVDRQNDLIERQQETIDQLITELRRGR
;
A
#
# COMPACT_ATOMS: atom_id res chain seq x y z
N MET A 1 12.19 7.65 -33.32
CA MET A 1 11.35 6.95 -34.31
C MET A 1 10.23 7.88 -34.72
N SER A 2 9.81 7.87 -35.98
CA SER A 2 8.69 8.69 -36.47
C SER A 2 7.35 8.12 -36.00
N VAL A 3 6.35 8.99 -35.81
CA VAL A 3 4.97 8.58 -35.51
C VAL A 3 4.39 7.87 -36.75
N PRO A 4 3.82 6.65 -36.63
CA PRO A 4 3.18 5.95 -37.76
C PRO A 4 2.08 6.76 -38.44
N GLY A 5 1.86 6.54 -39.73
CA GLY A 5 0.90 7.33 -40.52
C GLY A 5 -0.55 7.15 -40.08
N ILE A 6 -0.93 5.93 -39.67
CA ILE A 6 -2.25 5.65 -39.10
C ILE A 6 -2.47 6.42 -37.80
N VAL A 7 -1.45 6.49 -36.93
CA VAL A 7 -1.51 7.27 -35.69
C VAL A 7 -1.67 8.76 -35.98
N GLN A 8 -0.89 9.31 -36.93
CA GLN A 8 -1.04 10.72 -37.32
C GLN A 8 -2.44 11.06 -37.83
N SER A 9 -3.08 10.12 -38.52
CA SER A 9 -4.44 10.30 -39.03
C SER A 9 -5.48 10.25 -37.90
N THR A 10 -5.23 9.47 -36.86
CA THR A 10 -6.11 9.35 -35.68
C THR A 10 -5.91 10.45 -34.64
N LEU A 11 -4.77 11.16 -34.65
CA LEU A 11 -4.50 12.22 -33.65
C LEU A 11 -5.47 13.41 -33.75
N ASP A 12 -6.14 13.62 -34.89
CA ASP A 12 -7.07 14.75 -35.09
C ASP A 12 -6.51 16.11 -34.62
N ASP A 13 -5.26 16.42 -34.98
CA ASP A 13 -4.49 17.61 -34.58
C ASP A 13 -4.09 17.70 -33.09
N GLU A 14 -4.31 16.66 -32.29
CA GLU A 14 -3.83 16.61 -30.91
C GLU A 14 -2.30 16.42 -30.81
N GLU A 15 -1.68 17.13 -29.86
CA GLU A 15 -0.27 16.93 -29.55
C GLU A 15 -0.06 15.68 -28.69
N ILE A 16 1.01 14.95 -28.99
CA ILE A 16 1.39 13.78 -28.19
C ILE A 16 2.12 14.24 -26.94
N ALA A 17 1.47 14.09 -25.78
CA ALA A 17 2.02 14.39 -24.47
C ALA A 17 3.08 13.37 -24.05
N ALA A 18 2.84 12.07 -24.30
CA ALA A 18 3.78 11.01 -23.93
C ALA A 18 3.76 9.83 -24.92
N ARG A 19 4.90 9.13 -24.98
CA ARG A 19 5.10 7.95 -25.83
C ARG A 19 5.72 6.83 -25.02
N VAL A 20 5.13 5.64 -25.08
CA VAL A 20 5.63 4.46 -24.35
C VAL A 20 5.83 3.31 -25.34
N SER A 21 7.05 2.78 -25.42
CA SER A 21 7.34 1.59 -26.24
C SER A 21 6.90 0.32 -25.51
N LEU A 22 6.04 -0.46 -26.16
CA LEU A 22 5.52 -1.73 -25.65
C LEU A 22 6.36 -2.94 -26.12
N GLY A 23 7.46 -2.70 -26.83
CA GLY A 23 8.35 -3.73 -27.37
C GLY A 23 8.05 -4.04 -28.85
N GLY A 24 9.10 -4.41 -29.59
CA GLY A 24 9.01 -4.43 -31.05
C GLY A 24 8.76 -3.02 -31.59
N GLU A 25 7.74 -2.88 -32.43
CA GLU A 25 7.29 -1.60 -32.99
C GLU A 25 5.98 -1.09 -32.34
N ASP A 26 5.38 -1.88 -31.44
CA ASP A 26 4.18 -1.51 -30.69
C ASP A 26 4.44 -0.33 -29.75
N GLN A 27 3.52 0.63 -29.74
CA GLN A 27 3.66 1.88 -29.01
C GLN A 27 2.33 2.35 -28.45
N LEU A 28 2.39 3.06 -27.34
CA LEU A 28 1.27 3.75 -26.74
C LEU A 28 1.54 5.25 -26.85
N PHE A 29 0.58 5.99 -27.41
CA PHE A 29 0.63 7.43 -27.58
C PHE A 29 -0.45 8.05 -26.69
N ILE A 30 -0.05 8.95 -25.80
CA ILE A 30 -0.96 9.64 -24.90
C ILE A 30 -1.14 11.05 -25.44
N THR A 31 -2.38 11.45 -25.68
CA THR A 31 -2.78 12.81 -26.00
C THR A 31 -3.49 13.42 -24.79
N PRO A 32 -3.88 14.70 -24.81
CA PRO A 32 -4.67 15.28 -23.73
C PRO A 32 -5.98 14.51 -23.50
N THR A 33 -6.69 14.13 -24.56
CA THR A 33 -8.05 13.59 -24.44
C THR A 33 -8.17 12.08 -24.51
N ARG A 34 -7.13 11.38 -24.98
CA ARG A 34 -7.18 9.93 -25.20
C ARG A 34 -5.81 9.27 -25.24
N THR A 35 -5.83 7.96 -25.06
CA THR A 35 -4.70 7.07 -25.27
C THR A 35 -4.91 6.27 -26.54
N LEU A 36 -3.91 6.28 -27.42
CA LEU A 36 -3.88 5.48 -28.65
C LEU A 36 -2.92 4.30 -28.48
N VAL A 37 -3.43 3.08 -28.66
CA VAL A 37 -2.63 1.86 -28.65
C VAL A 37 -2.33 1.45 -30.08
N TYR A 38 -1.08 1.64 -30.50
CA TYR A 38 -0.59 1.24 -31.82
C TYR A 38 0.01 -0.16 -31.76
N ARG A 39 -0.49 -1.04 -32.65
CA ARG A 39 0.07 -2.36 -32.92
C ARG A 39 0.65 -2.36 -34.33
N ALA A 40 1.92 -2.68 -34.42
CA ALA A 40 2.57 -2.77 -35.73
C ALA A 40 2.11 -4.02 -36.49
N ASP A 41 2.26 -3.97 -37.81
CA ASP A 41 2.00 -5.11 -38.68
C ASP A 41 2.85 -6.31 -38.25
N GLY A 42 2.20 -7.46 -38.12
CA GLY A 42 2.79 -8.70 -37.68
C GLY A 42 2.45 -9.84 -38.64
N LEU A 43 3.12 -10.97 -38.47
CA LEU A 43 2.92 -12.16 -39.33
C LEU A 43 1.47 -12.66 -39.40
N LEU A 44 0.64 -12.29 -38.42
CA LEU A 44 -0.73 -12.78 -38.24
C LEU A 44 -1.74 -11.64 -37.96
N SER A 45 -1.31 -10.38 -37.97
CA SER A 45 -2.16 -9.26 -37.55
C SER A 45 -1.75 -8.03 -38.33
N ASP A 46 -2.72 -7.38 -38.95
CA ASP A 46 -2.49 -6.13 -39.67
C ASP A 46 -2.19 -4.98 -38.69
N GLU A 47 -1.56 -3.91 -39.20
CA GLU A 47 -1.34 -2.66 -38.47
C GLU A 47 -2.67 -2.08 -37.95
N SER A 48 -2.73 -1.75 -36.66
CA SER A 48 -3.94 -1.23 -36.03
C SER A 48 -3.67 -0.12 -35.01
N VAL A 49 -4.68 0.74 -34.82
CA VAL A 49 -4.72 1.75 -33.77
C VAL A 49 -6.09 1.68 -33.11
N ASP A 50 -6.09 1.53 -31.80
CA ASP A 50 -7.29 1.61 -30.96
C ASP A 50 -7.21 2.86 -30.07
N ASP A 51 -8.30 3.61 -29.96
CA ASP A 51 -8.42 4.77 -29.07
C ASP A 51 -9.18 4.46 -27.78
N TYR A 52 -8.70 5.07 -26.69
CA TYR A 52 -9.25 4.97 -25.35
C TYR A 52 -9.38 6.39 -24.79
N PRO A 53 -10.58 6.99 -24.82
CA PRO A 53 -10.84 8.28 -24.23
C PRO A 53 -10.43 8.36 -22.74
N HIS A 54 -10.05 9.56 -22.29
CA HIS A 54 -9.63 9.80 -20.91
C HIS A 54 -10.77 10.18 -19.96
N ASP A 55 -11.99 10.35 -20.45
CA ASP A 55 -13.23 10.54 -19.67
C ASP A 55 -13.79 9.21 -19.11
N ALA A 56 -12.91 8.25 -18.83
CA ALA A 56 -13.30 7.03 -18.13
C ALA A 56 -13.64 7.37 -16.67
N ASP A 57 -14.69 6.75 -16.12
CA ASP A 57 -15.14 6.89 -14.73
C ASP A 57 -14.46 5.88 -13.78
N ARG A 58 -13.79 4.87 -14.35
CA ARG A 58 -12.98 3.92 -13.58
C ARG A 58 -11.83 3.34 -14.39
N LEU A 59 -10.65 3.29 -13.77
CA LEU A 59 -9.46 2.61 -14.31
C LEU A 59 -9.05 1.45 -13.40
N THR A 60 -9.07 0.25 -13.94
CA THR A 60 -8.64 -0.98 -13.24
C THR A 60 -7.45 -1.62 -13.94
N LEU A 61 -6.53 -2.17 -13.14
CA LEU A 61 -5.42 -3.00 -13.63
C LEU A 61 -5.62 -4.45 -13.24
N SER A 62 -5.34 -5.36 -14.16
CA SER A 62 -5.20 -6.79 -13.87
C SER A 62 -3.81 -7.24 -14.28
N GLU A 63 -2.92 -7.39 -13.30
CA GLU A 63 -1.52 -7.76 -13.50
C GLU A 63 -1.38 -9.27 -13.66
N GLY A 64 -0.96 -9.68 -14.85
CA GLY A 64 -0.57 -11.07 -15.13
C GLY A 64 0.95 -11.23 -15.12
N ARG A 65 1.42 -12.47 -15.20
CA ARG A 65 2.87 -12.78 -15.22
C ARG A 65 3.64 -12.17 -16.41
N ARG A 66 2.97 -11.93 -17.53
CA ARG A 66 3.59 -11.48 -18.80
C ARG A 66 2.99 -10.20 -19.38
N LYS A 67 1.72 -9.95 -19.07
CA LYS A 67 0.96 -8.81 -19.55
C LYS A 67 0.12 -8.27 -18.42
N THR A 68 -0.06 -6.97 -18.41
CA THR A 68 -1.02 -6.27 -17.58
C THR A 68 -2.15 -5.79 -18.45
N LYS A 69 -3.38 -6.02 -18.01
CA LYS A 69 -4.58 -5.51 -18.67
C LYS A 69 -5.00 -4.21 -18.01
N PHE A 70 -5.24 -3.20 -18.82
CA PHE A 70 -5.87 -1.93 -18.46
C PHE A 70 -7.34 -2.03 -18.86
N THR A 71 -8.23 -1.75 -17.92
CA THR A 71 -9.67 -1.78 -18.11
C THR A 71 -10.20 -0.39 -17.75
N LEU A 72 -10.73 0.32 -18.76
CA LEU A 72 -11.35 1.63 -18.63
C LEU A 72 -12.86 1.44 -18.74
N GLU A 73 -13.60 1.86 -17.71
CA GLU A 73 -15.05 1.84 -17.69
C GLU A 73 -15.60 3.25 -17.89
N TYR A 74 -16.61 3.34 -18.73
CA TYR A 74 -17.31 4.55 -19.11
C TYR A 74 -18.80 4.33 -18.81
N ALA A 75 -19.43 5.24 -18.08
CA ALA A 75 -20.79 5.12 -17.57
C ALA A 75 -21.81 4.91 -18.69
N LEU A 76 -21.56 5.48 -19.87
CA LEU A 76 -22.44 5.43 -21.03
C LEU A 76 -21.98 4.45 -22.11
N GLU A 77 -20.68 4.21 -22.25
CA GLU A 77 -20.11 3.41 -23.35
C GLU A 77 -19.73 1.97 -22.96
N GLY A 78 -19.77 1.66 -21.66
CA GLY A 78 -19.37 0.35 -21.14
C GLY A 78 -17.87 0.27 -20.89
N THR A 79 -17.23 -0.85 -21.22
CA THR A 79 -15.84 -1.10 -20.84
C THR A 79 -14.97 -1.28 -22.07
N ARG A 80 -13.81 -0.61 -22.10
CA ARG A 80 -12.74 -0.83 -23.08
C ARG A 80 -11.49 -1.36 -22.39
N GLU A 81 -10.77 -2.24 -23.07
CA GLU A 81 -9.61 -2.90 -22.48
C GLU A 81 -8.44 -2.97 -23.45
N PHE A 82 -7.22 -2.74 -22.96
CA PHE A 82 -6.00 -3.03 -23.69
C PHE A 82 -4.97 -3.74 -22.79
N THR A 83 -3.93 -4.30 -23.41
CA THR A 83 -2.87 -4.99 -22.66
C THR A 83 -1.49 -4.47 -23.00
N VAL A 84 -0.65 -4.33 -21.98
CA VAL A 84 0.77 -3.99 -22.12
C VAL A 84 1.62 -5.12 -21.56
N PRO A 85 2.89 -5.28 -21.98
CA PRO A 85 3.80 -6.19 -21.29
C PRO A 85 3.93 -5.79 -19.82
N SER A 86 4.02 -6.76 -18.90
CA SER A 86 4.07 -6.46 -17.46
C SER A 86 5.26 -5.58 -17.08
N SER A 87 6.38 -5.68 -17.81
CA SER A 87 7.57 -4.83 -17.62
C SER A 87 7.40 -3.37 -18.05
N LYS A 88 6.26 -3.04 -18.67
CA LYS A 88 5.89 -1.70 -19.13
C LYS A 88 4.67 -1.14 -18.41
N THR A 89 4.16 -1.83 -17.39
CA THR A 89 2.97 -1.42 -16.63
C THR A 89 3.14 -0.02 -16.07
N ASP A 90 4.16 0.21 -15.24
CA ASP A 90 4.33 1.50 -14.56
C ASP A 90 4.61 2.64 -15.56
N ALA A 91 5.39 2.34 -16.60
CA ALA A 91 5.69 3.30 -17.66
C ALA A 91 4.45 3.71 -18.49
N ALA A 92 3.48 2.80 -18.64
CA ALA A 92 2.22 3.09 -19.32
C ALA A 92 1.16 3.68 -18.36
N LEU A 93 1.15 3.23 -17.10
CA LEU A 93 0.17 3.64 -16.11
C LEU A 93 0.26 5.12 -15.82
N HIS A 94 1.46 5.63 -15.53
CA HIS A 94 1.66 7.02 -15.16
C HIS A 94 1.06 8.01 -16.18
N PRO A 95 1.38 7.95 -17.49
CA PRO A 95 0.83 8.89 -18.45
C PRO A 95 -0.66 8.62 -18.76
N VAL A 96 -1.14 7.37 -18.73
CA VAL A 96 -2.57 7.07 -18.93
C VAL A 96 -3.40 7.63 -17.78
N LEU A 97 -2.97 7.42 -16.54
CA LEU A 97 -3.65 7.93 -15.36
C LEU A 97 -3.62 9.46 -15.32
N ALA A 98 -2.49 10.08 -15.65
CA ALA A 98 -2.42 11.54 -15.80
C ALA A 98 -3.42 12.07 -16.85
N GLY A 99 -3.56 11.35 -17.97
CA GLY A 99 -4.59 11.64 -18.96
C GLY A 99 -6.00 11.54 -18.39
N VAL A 100 -6.31 10.45 -17.68
CA VAL A 100 -7.63 10.21 -17.06
C VAL A 100 -7.98 11.29 -16.02
N LEU A 101 -7.04 11.69 -15.17
CA LEU A 101 -7.25 12.78 -14.22
C LEU A 101 -7.57 14.11 -14.93
N ASN A 102 -6.88 14.39 -16.04
CA ASN A 102 -7.12 15.59 -16.81
C ASN A 102 -8.48 15.54 -17.53
N GLY A 103 -8.83 14.38 -18.10
CA GLY A 103 -10.13 14.16 -18.76
C GLY A 103 -11.32 14.26 -17.82
N ASN A 104 -11.12 14.02 -16.53
CA ASN A 104 -12.13 14.16 -15.47
C ASN A 104 -12.07 15.51 -14.73
N ASP A 105 -11.35 16.50 -15.28
CA ASP A 105 -11.19 17.85 -14.70
C ASP A 105 -10.62 17.87 -13.26
N ILE A 106 -9.90 16.82 -12.85
CA ILE A 106 -9.28 16.72 -11.52
C ILE A 106 -8.01 17.57 -11.46
N THR A 107 -7.19 17.52 -12.50
CA THR A 107 -5.99 18.35 -12.62
C THR A 107 -6.27 19.60 -13.44
N GLU A 108 -5.74 20.74 -13.01
CA GLU A 108 -5.88 22.00 -13.74
C GLU A 108 -5.02 22.05 -15.02
N PRO A 109 -5.35 22.93 -16.00
CA PRO A 109 -4.51 23.14 -17.16
C PRO A 109 -3.09 23.58 -16.78
N GLY A 110 -2.09 22.76 -17.10
CA GLY A 110 -0.67 23.04 -16.78
C GLY A 110 -0.18 22.35 -15.51
N GLU A 111 -1.08 21.76 -14.73
CA GLU A 111 -0.75 20.87 -13.62
C GLU A 111 -0.15 19.57 -14.18
N THR A 112 0.93 19.09 -13.57
CA THR A 112 1.64 17.89 -14.04
C THR A 112 1.66 16.82 -12.98
N VAL A 113 1.39 15.57 -13.37
CA VAL A 113 1.51 14.42 -12.47
C VAL A 113 2.99 14.08 -12.31
N VAL A 114 3.53 14.29 -11.11
CA VAL A 114 4.94 14.08 -10.74
C VAL A 114 5.22 12.60 -10.53
N GLN A 115 4.36 11.90 -9.78
CA GLN A 115 4.53 10.47 -9.52
C GLN A 115 3.21 9.81 -9.11
N THR A 116 3.04 8.55 -9.53
CA THR A 116 1.97 7.66 -9.06
C THR A 116 2.57 6.55 -8.19
N TYR A 117 1.95 6.28 -7.05
CA TYR A 117 2.27 5.17 -6.15
C TYR A 117 1.04 4.30 -5.96
N ARG A 118 1.23 2.97 -5.87
CA ARG A 118 0.14 2.02 -5.69
C ARG A 118 0.49 1.00 -4.61
N PHE A 119 -0.28 1.00 -3.54
CA PHE A 119 -0.10 0.19 -2.34
C PHE A 119 -1.32 -0.67 -2.09
N SER A 120 -1.37 -1.85 -2.70
CA SER A 120 -2.53 -2.77 -2.62
C SER A 120 -3.83 -2.09 -3.09
N GLU A 121 -4.59 -1.49 -2.17
CA GLU A 121 -5.84 -0.78 -2.41
C GLU A 121 -5.69 0.76 -2.34
N LEU A 122 -4.52 1.28 -1.97
CA LEU A 122 -4.28 2.71 -1.88
C LEU A 122 -3.49 3.18 -3.09
N THR A 123 -4.03 4.12 -3.86
CA THR A 123 -3.28 4.84 -4.91
C THR A 123 -3.03 6.26 -4.43
N LEU A 124 -1.77 6.68 -4.44
CA LEU A 124 -1.37 8.07 -4.15
C LEU A 124 -0.76 8.69 -5.40
N LEU A 125 -1.23 9.87 -5.77
CA LEU A 125 -0.73 10.61 -6.90
C LEU A 125 -0.24 11.97 -6.42
N ILE A 126 1.03 12.26 -6.70
CA ILE A 126 1.63 13.56 -6.44
C ILE A 126 1.60 14.33 -7.75
N THR A 127 0.94 15.49 -7.76
CA THR A 127 1.01 16.45 -8.86
C THR A 127 1.92 17.62 -8.48
N SER A 128 2.00 18.63 -9.36
CA SER A 128 2.66 19.90 -9.03
C SER A 128 1.90 20.71 -7.99
N ASP A 129 0.58 20.50 -7.83
CA ASP A 129 -0.29 21.41 -7.09
C ASP A 129 -1.12 20.71 -5.99
N ARG A 130 -1.25 19.38 -6.03
CA ARG A 130 -2.02 18.61 -5.05
C ARG A 130 -1.50 17.19 -4.85
N LEU A 131 -1.92 16.60 -3.74
CA LEU A 131 -1.85 15.17 -3.47
C LEU A 131 -3.24 14.56 -3.64
N VAL A 132 -3.39 13.60 -4.53
CA VAL A 132 -4.61 12.82 -4.71
C VAL A 132 -4.45 11.47 -4.04
N LYS A 133 -5.44 11.10 -3.24
CA LYS A 133 -5.53 9.83 -2.54
C LYS A 133 -6.78 9.10 -2.98
N HIS A 134 -6.60 7.88 -3.46
CA HIS A 134 -7.68 6.98 -3.83
C HIS A 134 -7.56 5.68 -3.02
N ILE A 135 -8.68 5.15 -2.53
CA ILE A 135 -8.73 3.87 -1.81
C ILE A 135 -9.76 2.97 -2.50
N GLY A 136 -9.30 1.91 -3.15
CA GLY A 136 -10.16 0.89 -3.72
C GLY A 136 -9.39 -0.19 -4.48
N GLY A 137 -10.14 -1.16 -5.01
CA GLY A 137 -9.57 -2.18 -5.89
C GLY A 137 -9.28 -1.67 -7.32
N ALA A 138 -9.86 -0.53 -7.70
CA ALA A 138 -9.48 0.19 -8.90
C ALA A 138 -8.21 1.01 -8.63
N VAL A 139 -7.48 1.34 -9.70
CA VAL A 139 -6.38 2.31 -9.58
C VAL A 139 -6.93 3.73 -9.41
N TRP A 140 -8.08 3.99 -10.04
CA TRP A 140 -8.78 5.26 -9.94
C TRP A 140 -10.28 5.03 -10.22
N ASP A 141 -11.12 5.78 -9.52
CA ASP A 141 -12.54 6.01 -9.76
C ASP A 141 -12.96 7.35 -9.12
N GLU A 142 -14.25 7.70 -9.17
CA GLU A 142 -14.82 8.93 -8.61
C GLU A 142 -14.68 9.06 -7.08
N ASP A 143 -14.38 7.99 -6.35
CA ASP A 143 -14.25 8.00 -4.88
C ASP A 143 -12.80 8.30 -4.47
N TYR A 144 -12.41 9.57 -4.54
CA TYR A 144 -11.07 10.03 -4.20
C TYR A 144 -11.06 11.26 -3.29
N GLU A 145 -9.94 11.48 -2.62
CA GLU A 145 -9.67 12.63 -1.76
C GLU A 145 -8.54 13.46 -2.35
N GLU A 146 -8.72 14.78 -2.38
CA GLU A 146 -7.75 15.74 -2.89
C GLU A 146 -7.22 16.62 -1.77
N TYR A 147 -5.93 16.89 -1.80
CA TYR A 147 -5.27 17.79 -0.87
C TYR A 147 -4.44 18.79 -1.66
N HIS A 148 -4.99 19.98 -1.90
CA HIS A 148 -4.27 21.07 -2.57
C HIS A 148 -3.13 21.56 -1.71
N PHE A 149 -1.96 21.75 -2.31
CA PHE A 149 -0.77 22.23 -1.60
C PHE A 149 -0.93 23.64 -1.04
N GLY A 150 -1.83 24.45 -1.61
CA GLY A 150 -2.19 25.77 -1.07
C GLY A 150 -2.90 25.73 0.28
N ASP A 151 -3.63 24.63 0.57
CA ASP A 151 -4.41 24.49 1.81
C ASP A 151 -3.65 23.72 2.90
N VAL A 152 -2.43 23.25 2.58
CA VAL A 152 -1.58 22.50 3.51
C VAL A 152 -0.86 23.46 4.45
N SER A 153 -1.20 23.45 5.74
CA SER A 153 -0.57 24.29 6.77
C SER A 153 0.51 23.59 7.60
N GLU A 154 0.63 22.26 7.51
CA GLU A 154 1.75 21.54 8.13
C GLU A 154 2.03 20.22 7.40
N LEU A 155 3.31 19.89 7.21
CA LEU A 155 3.77 18.57 6.75
C LEU A 155 4.69 17.92 7.78
N SER A 156 4.36 16.71 8.19
CA SER A 156 5.24 15.86 9.00
C SER A 156 5.18 14.39 8.58
N PHE A 157 6.18 13.62 9.02
CA PHE A 157 6.32 12.20 8.70
C PHE A 157 6.62 11.44 9.99
N GLU A 158 5.90 10.35 10.22
CA GLU A 158 6.10 9.45 11.35
C GLU A 158 6.55 8.09 10.84
N ASP A 159 7.73 7.64 11.26
CA ASP A 159 8.26 6.33 10.87
C ASP A 159 7.64 5.23 11.75
N GLY A 160 6.95 4.28 11.13
CA GLY A 160 6.41 3.09 11.79
C GLY A 160 7.17 1.83 11.41
N SER A 161 7.07 0.80 12.26
CA SER A 161 7.72 -0.51 12.03
C SER A 161 7.29 -1.16 10.70
N VAL A 162 6.03 -0.98 10.32
CA VAL A 162 5.44 -1.59 9.11
C VAL A 162 5.25 -0.58 7.98
N ALA A 163 4.89 0.65 8.34
CA ALA A 163 4.54 1.69 7.38
C ALA A 163 4.91 3.06 7.93
N MET A 164 5.35 3.95 7.05
CA MET A 164 5.48 5.37 7.30
C MET A 164 4.10 6.00 7.26
N GLN A 165 3.84 6.95 8.15
CA GLN A 165 2.65 7.78 8.11
C GLN A 165 3.03 9.19 7.68
N ILE A 166 2.42 9.66 6.60
CA ILE A 166 2.46 11.05 6.19
C ILE A 166 1.32 11.76 6.92
N VAL A 167 1.63 12.89 7.55
CA VAL A 167 0.65 13.73 8.23
C VAL A 167 0.65 15.09 7.54
N LEU A 168 -0.44 15.40 6.85
CA LEU A 168 -0.69 16.72 6.25
C LEU A 168 -1.80 17.39 7.05
N VAL A 169 -1.58 18.60 7.55
CA VAL A 169 -2.68 19.42 8.09
C VAL A 169 -3.25 20.23 6.93
N VAL A 170 -4.53 20.02 6.64
CA VAL A 170 -5.26 20.70 5.57
C VAL A 170 -6.51 21.33 6.17
N ASP A 171 -6.72 22.63 5.97
CA ASP A 171 -7.80 23.39 6.62
C ASP A 171 -7.85 23.20 8.14
N GLY A 172 -6.68 23.17 8.80
CA GLY A 172 -6.56 22.92 10.24
C GLY A 172 -6.90 21.48 10.69
N ARG A 173 -7.09 20.53 9.75
CA ARG A 173 -7.39 19.13 10.04
C ARG A 173 -6.25 18.20 9.66
N PRO A 174 -5.72 17.38 10.59
CA PRO A 174 -4.66 16.44 10.27
C PRO A 174 -5.18 15.24 9.48
N GLN A 175 -4.63 15.04 8.29
CA GLN A 175 -4.85 13.93 7.39
C GLN A 175 -3.68 12.96 7.49
N ARG A 176 -3.98 11.69 7.79
CA ARG A 176 -2.96 10.65 8.00
C ARG A 176 -3.02 9.63 6.88
N ILE A 177 -1.93 9.49 6.16
CA ILE A 177 -1.81 8.58 5.02
C ILE A 177 -0.72 7.56 5.33
N LYS A 178 -1.05 6.27 5.26
CA LYS A 178 -0.10 5.18 5.51
C LYS A 178 0.52 4.73 4.20
N ALA A 179 1.85 4.68 4.15
CA ALA A 179 2.61 4.18 3.02
C ALA A 179 3.54 3.04 3.49
N PRO A 180 3.55 1.87 2.82
CA PRO A 180 4.49 0.80 3.10
C PRO A 180 5.95 1.27 3.04
N ASN A 181 6.79 0.74 3.93
CA ASN A 181 8.17 1.21 4.08
C ASN A 181 9.07 1.04 2.83
N GLU A 182 8.73 0.12 1.92
CA GLU A 182 9.51 -0.15 0.70
C GLU A 182 9.61 1.08 -0.21
N GLU A 183 8.51 1.81 -0.38
CA GLU A 183 8.43 3.00 -1.25
C GLU A 183 8.27 4.31 -0.47
N ALA A 184 8.08 4.23 0.85
CA ALA A 184 7.89 5.38 1.74
C ALA A 184 8.97 6.46 1.60
N ASN A 185 10.24 6.05 1.47
CA ASN A 185 11.35 7.00 1.35
C ASN A 185 11.30 7.81 0.04
N ASP A 186 11.05 7.14 -1.09
CA ASP A 186 10.88 7.82 -2.39
C ASP A 186 9.64 8.73 -2.36
N LEU A 187 8.52 8.23 -1.83
CA LEU A 187 7.29 9.02 -1.64
C LEU A 187 7.53 10.27 -0.81
N ARG A 188 8.25 10.15 0.31
CA ARG A 188 8.62 11.27 1.18
C ARG A 188 9.47 12.31 0.46
N GLU A 189 10.50 11.88 -0.25
CA GLU A 189 11.39 12.78 -0.98
C GLU A 189 10.66 13.51 -2.10
N ARG A 190 9.79 12.81 -2.84
CA ARG A 190 9.00 13.41 -3.93
C ARG A 190 7.93 14.35 -3.43
N LEU A 191 7.22 14.00 -2.35
CA LEU A 191 6.21 14.87 -1.77
C LEU A 191 6.83 16.15 -1.21
N LYS A 192 7.94 16.04 -0.49
CA LYS A 192 8.71 17.21 -0.04
C LYS A 192 9.10 18.09 -1.20
N ARG A 193 9.71 17.49 -2.23
CA ARG A 193 10.14 18.24 -3.41
C ARG A 193 8.97 18.95 -4.10
N ALA A 194 7.84 18.28 -4.28
CA ALA A 194 6.66 18.89 -4.92
C ALA A 194 6.13 20.07 -4.08
N LEU A 195 6.02 19.92 -2.76
CA LEU A 195 5.60 21.02 -1.87
C LEU A 195 6.62 22.16 -1.83
N PHE A 196 7.91 21.84 -1.86
CA PHE A 196 8.99 22.83 -1.90
C PHE A 196 8.99 23.62 -3.21
N ASP A 197 8.81 22.93 -4.34
CA ASP A 197 8.72 23.54 -5.66
C ASP A 197 7.43 24.41 -5.77
N TYR A 198 6.30 23.96 -5.20
CA TYR A 198 5.03 24.72 -5.19
C TYR A 198 5.10 25.99 -4.31
N HIS A 199 5.62 25.86 -3.09
CA HIS A 199 5.74 26.97 -2.15
C HIS A 199 7.01 27.80 -2.37
N ASP A 200 7.87 27.47 -3.33
CA ASP A 200 9.16 28.13 -3.57
C ASP A 200 10.02 28.22 -2.29
N VAL A 201 10.13 27.10 -1.57
CA VAL A 201 10.92 26.95 -0.33
C VAL A 201 11.99 25.87 -0.48
N SER A 202 13.01 25.89 0.37
CA SER A 202 14.17 24.99 0.25
C SER A 202 14.24 23.91 1.34
N SER A 203 13.39 23.99 2.36
CA SER A 203 13.40 23.06 3.50
C SER A 203 12.02 22.88 4.14
N LEU A 204 11.89 21.81 4.94
CA LEU A 204 10.64 21.49 5.64
C LEU A 204 10.29 22.51 6.74
N GLU A 205 11.31 23.04 7.41
CA GLU A 205 11.13 24.06 8.44
C GLU A 205 10.62 25.36 7.82
N GLU A 206 11.23 25.80 6.72
CA GLU A 206 10.80 26.97 5.94
C GLU A 206 9.40 26.78 5.35
N LEU A 207 9.05 25.57 4.91
CA LEU A 207 7.69 25.25 4.48
C LEU A 207 6.70 25.48 5.61
N ASN A 208 6.89 24.82 6.76
CA ASN A 208 5.97 24.89 7.89
C ASN A 208 5.89 26.30 8.50
N GLU A 209 6.96 27.08 8.46
CA GLU A 209 6.93 28.51 8.84
C GLU A 209 6.05 29.30 7.86
N LYS A 210 6.27 29.14 6.56
CA LYS A 210 5.52 29.86 5.52
C LYS A 210 4.03 29.54 5.54
N VAL A 211 3.66 28.27 5.62
CA VAL A 211 2.26 27.85 5.58
C VAL A 211 1.55 27.95 6.94
N GLY A 212 2.30 27.96 8.05
CA GLY A 212 1.76 28.15 9.39
C GLY A 212 1.43 29.60 9.73
N GLU A 213 2.14 30.59 9.16
CA GLU A 213 1.88 32.02 9.38
C GLU A 213 0.55 32.49 8.75
N ASP A 214 0.13 31.89 7.64
CA ASP A 214 -1.14 32.21 6.97
C ASP A 214 -2.36 31.81 7.82
N ASP A 215 -2.27 30.72 8.59
CA ASP A 215 -3.36 30.23 9.47
C ASP A 215 -3.54 31.11 10.74
N GLU A 216 -2.47 31.77 11.22
CA GLU A 216 -2.54 32.67 12.38
C GLU A 216 -3.15 34.04 12.06
N THR A 217 -3.18 34.45 10.79
CA THR A 217 -3.72 35.75 10.38
C THR A 217 -5.24 35.75 10.26
N ASP A 218 -5.88 34.63 9.93
CA ASP A 218 -7.34 34.51 9.84
C ASP A 218 -8.02 34.20 11.19
N GLN A 219 -7.30 33.64 12.16
CA GLN A 219 -7.85 33.35 13.50
C GLN A 219 -7.98 34.61 14.40
N ARG A 220 -7.52 35.79 13.94
CA ARG A 220 -7.70 37.06 14.67
C ARG A 220 -8.94 37.87 14.26
N ALA A 221 -9.72 37.41 13.28
CA ALA A 221 -10.84 38.19 12.75
C ALA A 221 -12.24 37.80 13.25
N ASP A 222 -12.45 36.63 13.87
CA ASP A 222 -13.84 36.18 14.18
C ASP A 222 -14.02 35.48 15.54
N ALA A 223 -13.47 36.08 16.61
CA ALA A 223 -13.80 35.71 17.98
C ALA A 223 -14.09 36.93 18.88
N SER A 224 -14.63 38.02 18.31
CA SER A 224 -15.37 39.01 19.11
C SER A 224 -16.85 38.64 19.15
N MET A 225 -17.17 37.47 19.71
CA MET A 225 -18.51 37.24 20.24
C MET A 225 -18.63 38.11 21.49
N ASP A 226 -19.27 39.25 21.28
CA ASP A 226 -19.80 40.16 22.28
C ASP A 226 -20.74 39.38 23.23
N PHE A 227 -20.16 38.81 24.29
CA PHE A 227 -20.92 38.37 25.45
C PHE A 227 -21.40 39.62 26.18
N GLY A 228 -22.58 40.08 25.78
CA GLY A 228 -23.30 41.15 26.43
C GLY A 228 -23.34 40.95 27.95
N ASP A 229 -22.88 41.98 28.65
CA ASP A 229 -23.38 42.50 29.93
C ASP A 229 -24.11 41.52 30.86
N GLY A 230 -23.41 41.08 31.91
CA GLY A 230 -23.99 40.94 33.25
C GLY A 230 -24.80 39.67 33.54
N VAL A 231 -24.11 38.59 33.91
CA VAL A 231 -24.65 37.61 34.87
C VAL A 231 -23.83 37.66 36.15
N ASP A 232 -24.48 38.05 37.23
CA ASP A 232 -23.94 38.13 38.58
C ASP A 232 -23.72 36.70 39.12
N PRO A 233 -22.51 36.32 39.59
CA PRO A 233 -22.27 35.00 40.12
C PRO A 233 -23.04 34.83 41.44
N LEU A 234 -23.92 33.83 41.47
CA LEU A 234 -24.65 33.41 42.68
C LEU A 234 -23.66 33.10 43.81
N ASP A 235 -23.80 33.80 44.94
CA ASP A 235 -23.19 33.50 46.23
C ASP A 235 -23.65 32.10 46.70
N ALA A 236 -22.92 31.07 46.26
CA ALA A 236 -22.98 29.75 46.86
C ALA A 236 -22.09 29.77 48.11
N ASN A 237 -22.71 30.07 49.25
CA ASN A 237 -22.11 29.90 50.57
C ASN A 237 -22.42 28.46 51.05
N PRO A 238 -21.51 27.48 50.93
CA PRO A 238 -21.74 26.14 51.43
C PRO A 238 -21.64 26.14 52.96
N PRO A 239 -22.62 25.59 53.71
CA PRO A 239 -22.43 25.37 55.13
C PRO A 239 -21.44 24.21 55.35
N GLU A 240 -20.52 24.39 56.28
CA GLU A 240 -19.62 23.35 56.78
C GLU A 240 -20.42 22.22 57.45
N PRO A 241 -20.12 20.94 57.18
CA PRO A 241 -20.63 19.85 57.99
C PRO A 241 -19.79 19.70 59.26
N ASP A 242 -20.45 19.84 60.41
CA ASP A 242 -19.93 19.54 61.76
C ASP A 242 -19.52 18.06 61.87
N ASP A 243 -18.32 17.84 62.42
CA ASP A 243 -17.87 16.56 62.95
C ASP A 243 -18.61 16.24 64.26
N GLN A 244 -19.27 15.07 64.32
CA GLN A 244 -19.52 14.34 65.57
C GLN A 244 -19.99 12.88 65.36
N ASP A 245 -19.06 11.96 65.69
CA ASP A 245 -19.18 10.70 66.45
C ASP A 245 -20.15 9.55 66.04
N ALA A 246 -19.51 8.49 65.52
CA ALA A 246 -19.35 7.15 66.11
C ALA A 246 -20.48 6.09 66.16
N VAL A 247 -20.02 4.83 65.95
CA VAL A 247 -20.57 3.48 66.22
C VAL A 247 -21.72 3.00 65.30
N ASP A 248 -21.86 1.74 64.88
CA ASP A 248 -21.54 0.45 65.48
C ASP A 248 -21.55 -0.69 64.42
N ALA A 249 -21.02 -1.84 64.84
CA ALA A 249 -20.68 -3.10 64.17
C ALA A 249 -21.76 -3.86 63.36
N GLY A 250 -21.29 -4.80 62.52
CA GLY A 250 -22.08 -5.97 62.12
C GLY A 250 -21.52 -6.77 60.92
N ASP A 251 -20.73 -7.82 61.21
CA ASP A 251 -20.68 -9.04 60.38
C ASP A 251 -21.84 -9.96 60.83
N PRO A 252 -22.53 -10.69 59.94
CA PRO A 252 -22.19 -12.11 59.76
C PRO A 252 -22.43 -12.71 58.35
N THR A 253 -21.51 -13.61 57.99
CA THR A 253 -21.71 -14.97 57.43
C THR A 253 -23.12 -15.48 57.02
N GLY A 254 -23.17 -16.19 55.88
CA GLY A 254 -24.23 -17.15 55.50
C GLY A 254 -24.27 -17.43 53.98
N GLU A 255 -23.57 -18.43 53.45
CA GLU A 255 -24.00 -19.82 53.21
C GLU A 255 -25.15 -20.08 52.20
N ARG A 256 -24.89 -21.08 51.33
CA ARG A 256 -25.77 -21.92 50.47
C ARG A 256 -25.75 -21.58 48.97
N GLY A 257 -25.55 -22.50 48.04
CA GLY A 257 -25.49 -23.98 48.13
C GLY A 257 -26.30 -24.63 47.00
N GLY A 258 -25.70 -25.58 46.29
CA GLY A 258 -26.33 -26.51 45.34
C GLY A 258 -25.40 -26.81 44.15
N ARG A 259 -24.56 -27.87 44.13
CA ARG A 259 -24.84 -29.33 44.04
C ARG A 259 -25.80 -29.64 42.89
N SER A 260 -25.46 -30.44 41.87
CA SER A 260 -25.04 -31.86 41.93
C SER A 260 -24.60 -32.31 40.50
N GLN A 261 -23.47 -33.03 40.28
CA GLN A 261 -23.27 -34.50 40.36
C GLN A 261 -23.73 -35.27 39.10
N ILE A 262 -23.17 -36.38 38.57
CA ILE A 262 -21.96 -37.24 38.66
C ILE A 262 -21.85 -37.91 37.24
N GLU A 263 -20.72 -38.43 36.73
CA GLU A 263 -20.36 -39.86 36.55
C GLU A 263 -19.57 -39.96 35.22
N ALA A 264 -18.62 -40.87 34.93
CA ALA A 264 -17.80 -41.82 35.67
C ALA A 264 -16.97 -42.62 34.62
N THR A 265 -15.64 -42.67 34.78
CA THR A 265 -14.74 -43.84 34.55
C THR A 265 -14.53 -44.43 33.13
N PRO A 266 -13.51 -45.32 32.91
CA PRO A 266 -12.47 -45.11 31.89
C PRO A 266 -12.41 -46.27 30.86
N ASN A 267 -11.34 -46.32 30.04
CA ASN A 267 -10.42 -47.48 29.91
C ASN A 267 -9.87 -47.72 28.47
N GLN A 268 -8.56 -47.97 28.41
CA GLN A 268 -7.79 -48.84 27.49
C GLN A 268 -7.56 -48.46 26.01
N GLY A 269 -6.27 -48.41 25.63
CA GLY A 269 -5.75 -48.47 24.25
C GLY A 269 -5.89 -49.86 23.61
N PRO A 270 -5.28 -50.10 22.42
CA PRO A 270 -3.84 -50.39 22.37
C PRO A 270 -3.10 -49.89 21.11
N GLN A 271 -1.78 -50.14 21.15
CA GLN A 271 -0.72 -49.98 20.16
C GLN A 271 -1.02 -50.64 18.80
N ASP A 272 -0.45 -50.11 17.71
CA ASP A 272 0.28 -50.91 16.70
C ASP A 272 1.07 -50.02 15.72
N ASP A 273 2.30 -50.44 15.47
CA ASP A 273 3.26 -49.98 14.44
C ASP A 273 3.65 -51.26 13.69
N PRO A 274 3.65 -51.29 12.35
CA PRO A 274 4.93 -51.56 11.68
C PRO A 274 5.12 -50.91 10.28
N ARG A 275 6.35 -50.43 10.07
CA ARG A 275 7.32 -50.57 8.94
C ARG A 275 6.92 -51.12 7.54
N SER A 276 7.77 -50.71 6.56
CA SER A 276 8.08 -51.24 5.20
C SER A 276 7.21 -50.71 4.04
N GLU A 277 7.65 -50.51 2.79
CA GLU A 277 8.94 -50.55 2.09
C GLU A 277 8.74 -49.91 0.68
N SER A 278 9.81 -49.36 0.11
CA SER A 278 10.16 -49.15 -1.32
C SER A 278 9.11 -49.28 -2.45
N ASP A 279 9.07 -48.28 -3.34
CA ASP A 279 9.06 -48.53 -4.79
C ASP A 279 9.74 -47.37 -5.56
N THR A 280 10.99 -47.61 -5.97
CA THR A 280 11.74 -46.81 -6.94
C THR A 280 11.71 -47.58 -8.26
N GLY A 281 10.86 -47.15 -9.19
CA GLY A 281 10.81 -47.63 -10.56
C GLY A 281 11.81 -46.89 -11.45
N GLU A 282 12.92 -47.55 -11.73
CA GLU A 282 13.87 -47.21 -12.78
C GLU A 282 13.34 -47.65 -14.16
N SER A 283 13.47 -46.79 -15.18
CA SER A 283 13.51 -47.23 -16.58
C SER A 283 14.30 -46.24 -17.43
N ALA A 284 15.55 -46.64 -17.67
CA ALA A 284 16.42 -46.15 -18.72
C ALA A 284 16.06 -46.79 -20.07
N HIS A 285 16.18 -46.03 -21.15
CA HIS A 285 16.62 -46.43 -22.50
C HIS A 285 17.06 -45.12 -23.18
N GLY A 286 18.34 -44.85 -23.41
CA GLY A 286 19.19 -45.50 -24.42
C GLY A 286 18.91 -44.83 -25.77
N GLY A 287 19.78 -44.05 -26.42
CA GLY A 287 21.23 -44.04 -26.52
C GLY A 287 21.54 -43.97 -28.03
N GLY A 288 22.32 -42.99 -28.50
CA GLY A 288 22.65 -42.87 -29.93
C GLY A 288 23.29 -41.55 -30.37
N GLU A 289 24.58 -41.44 -30.10
CA GLU A 289 25.66 -40.63 -30.74
C GLU A 289 25.53 -40.47 -32.28
N SER A 290 26.13 -39.53 -33.02
CA SER A 290 27.17 -38.51 -32.83
C SER A 290 27.27 -37.68 -34.13
N ALA A 291 27.71 -36.40 -34.08
CA ALA A 291 28.79 -35.83 -34.93
C ALA A 291 28.93 -34.29 -34.83
N ALA A 292 29.98 -33.87 -34.12
CA ALA A 292 30.98 -32.83 -34.38
C ALA A 292 30.63 -31.46 -35.01
N GLY A 293 31.01 -30.38 -34.29
CA GLY A 293 31.16 -29.02 -34.83
C GLY A 293 31.59 -27.96 -33.80
N SER A 294 32.83 -28.05 -33.30
CA SER A 294 33.73 -26.98 -32.79
C SER A 294 33.21 -25.65 -32.17
N ASN A 295 33.49 -25.50 -30.88
CA ASN A 295 34.23 -24.40 -30.21
C ASN A 295 33.65 -22.98 -30.08
N ALA A 296 33.24 -22.61 -28.85
CA ALA A 296 33.45 -21.29 -28.23
C ALA A 296 33.17 -21.36 -26.70
N GLU A 297 34.23 -21.38 -25.89
CA GLU A 297 34.17 -21.27 -24.43
C GLU A 297 34.08 -19.80 -23.98
N GLN A 298 33.13 -19.49 -23.08
CA GLN A 298 33.32 -18.68 -21.85
C GLN A 298 31.96 -18.45 -21.16
N ARG A 299 31.65 -19.25 -20.12
CA ARG A 299 31.77 -18.94 -18.68
C ARG A 299 30.62 -18.07 -18.13
N THR A 300 29.56 -18.75 -17.74
CA THR A 300 28.55 -18.34 -16.76
C THR A 300 29.19 -18.16 -15.39
N ALA A 301 29.04 -16.98 -14.79
CA ALA A 301 29.43 -16.69 -13.41
C ALA A 301 28.25 -17.01 -12.47
N THR A 302 28.39 -18.09 -11.71
CA THR A 302 27.67 -18.35 -10.47
C THR A 302 28.31 -17.49 -9.38
N ILE A 303 27.54 -16.62 -8.72
CA ILE A 303 28.00 -15.84 -7.57
C ILE A 303 27.71 -16.65 -6.31
N GLU A 304 28.75 -17.21 -5.72
CA GLU A 304 28.73 -17.75 -4.36
C GLU A 304 28.83 -16.60 -3.34
N THR A 305 27.89 -16.59 -2.40
CA THR A 305 27.90 -15.83 -1.15
C THR A 305 29.10 -16.23 -0.30
N GLY A 306 30.10 -15.36 -0.25
CA GLY A 306 31.30 -15.49 0.57
C GLY A 306 31.29 -14.54 1.77
N ASN A 307 31.24 -15.13 2.96
CA ASN A 307 31.37 -14.52 4.27
C ASN A 307 32.64 -13.65 4.35
N VAL A 308 32.51 -12.36 4.66
CA VAL A 308 33.63 -11.41 4.82
C VAL A 308 33.58 -10.78 6.21
N PHE A 309 34.26 -11.44 7.15
CA PHE A 309 34.87 -10.79 8.30
C PHE A 309 36.30 -11.33 8.44
N ASP A 310 37.23 -10.38 8.59
CA ASP A 310 38.47 -10.41 9.38
C ASP A 310 39.78 -9.93 8.68
N GLU A 311 40.25 -8.79 9.21
CA GLU A 311 41.59 -8.20 9.37
C GLU A 311 42.50 -7.80 8.20
N SER A 312 42.78 -6.48 8.12
CA SER A 312 44.12 -5.93 8.45
C SER A 312 44.15 -4.39 8.63
N SER A 313 44.38 -3.98 9.89
CA SER A 313 44.98 -2.76 10.46
C SER A 313 45.58 -1.65 9.57
N ALA A 314 45.23 -0.36 9.83
CA ALA A 314 46.04 0.53 10.70
C ALA A 314 45.61 2.03 10.68
N ASN A 315 45.42 2.56 11.90
CA ASN A 315 45.69 3.92 12.41
C ASN A 315 44.62 5.04 12.37
N GLY A 316 44.18 5.47 13.56
CA GLY A 316 43.50 6.75 13.79
C GLY A 316 42.65 6.82 15.08
N THR A 317 43.28 6.81 16.26
CA THR A 317 42.61 7.05 17.56
C THR A 317 42.01 8.46 17.64
N PRO A 318 40.79 8.61 18.16
CA PRO A 318 40.66 9.42 19.37
C PRO A 318 39.81 8.74 20.45
N GLN A 319 40.32 8.86 21.66
CA GLN A 319 39.80 8.36 22.92
C GLN A 319 38.42 8.96 23.25
N ARG A 320 37.40 8.11 23.39
CA ARG A 320 36.22 8.40 24.22
C ARG A 320 35.87 7.17 25.07
N THR A 321 35.63 7.47 26.33
CA THR A 321 35.44 6.59 27.49
C THR A 321 34.33 5.57 27.30
N ALA A 322 34.67 4.29 27.50
CA ALA A 322 33.73 3.21 27.71
C ALA A 322 33.32 3.18 29.19
N ASP A 323 32.03 3.40 29.45
CA ASP A 323 31.37 2.94 30.67
C ASP A 323 29.87 2.76 30.36
N GLN A 324 29.53 1.58 29.82
CA GLN A 324 28.27 0.86 30.02
C GLN A 324 28.30 -0.40 29.16
N ALA A 325 28.65 -1.51 29.80
CA ALA A 325 28.54 -2.84 29.24
C ALA A 325 27.09 -3.35 29.37
N ASP A 326 26.63 -3.95 28.28
CA ASP A 326 25.54 -4.90 28.16
C ASP A 326 25.06 -5.56 29.45
N ALA A 327 23.81 -5.27 29.81
CA ALA A 327 22.95 -6.23 30.46
C ALA A 327 21.97 -6.75 29.39
N ALA A 328 22.34 -7.85 28.73
CA ALA A 328 21.37 -8.67 27.98
C ALA A 328 20.28 -9.09 28.97
N SER A 329 19.17 -8.37 28.93
CA SER A 329 17.99 -8.71 29.73
C SER A 329 17.39 -9.97 29.10
N ASP A 330 17.25 -11.02 29.90
CA ASP A 330 16.42 -12.17 29.51
C ASP A 330 15.07 -11.64 29.01
N PRO A 331 14.57 -12.11 27.86
CA PRO A 331 13.28 -11.70 27.34
C PRO A 331 12.21 -11.91 28.42
N ASP A 332 11.39 -10.88 28.63
CA ASP A 332 10.34 -10.90 29.64
C ASP A 332 9.49 -12.19 29.48
N PRO A 333 9.40 -13.06 30.50
CA PRO A 333 8.65 -14.31 30.39
C PRO A 333 7.17 -14.08 30.02
N GLU A 334 6.62 -12.92 30.33
CA GLU A 334 5.25 -12.55 29.92
C GLU A 334 5.14 -12.32 28.40
N LEU A 335 6.18 -11.80 27.75
CA LEU A 335 6.21 -11.61 26.30
C LEU A 335 6.31 -12.94 25.57
N ILE A 336 7.09 -13.89 26.10
CA ILE A 336 7.19 -15.25 25.54
C ILE A 336 5.84 -15.96 25.65
N GLU A 337 5.19 -15.93 26.80
CA GLU A 337 3.87 -16.56 26.96
C GLU A 337 2.82 -15.92 26.04
N ARG A 338 2.91 -14.61 25.81
CA ARG A 338 2.02 -13.90 24.87
C ARG A 338 2.27 -14.30 23.42
N LEU A 339 3.52 -14.49 23.02
CA LEU A 339 3.90 -14.98 21.69
C LEU A 339 3.34 -16.38 21.46
N ASP A 340 3.54 -17.31 22.40
CA ASP A 340 3.02 -18.69 22.29
C ASP A 340 1.49 -18.73 22.16
N ARG A 341 0.79 -17.85 22.91
CA ARG A 341 -0.68 -17.72 22.81
C ARG A 341 -1.13 -17.16 21.46
N LEU A 342 -0.39 -16.19 20.91
CA LEU A 342 -0.69 -15.62 19.59
C LEU A 342 -0.43 -16.65 18.49
N GLU A 343 0.69 -17.35 18.53
CA GLU A 343 1.03 -18.42 17.59
C GLU A 343 -0.03 -19.52 17.59
N SER A 344 -0.43 -20.00 18.78
CA SER A 344 -1.53 -20.95 18.94
C SER A 344 -2.89 -20.43 18.46
N ALA A 345 -3.11 -19.11 18.48
CA ALA A 345 -4.35 -18.51 17.96
C ALA A 345 -4.35 -18.44 16.44
N VAL A 346 -3.21 -18.09 15.84
CA VAL A 346 -3.00 -18.05 14.39
C VAL A 346 -3.15 -19.45 13.78
N ASP A 347 -2.54 -20.47 14.40
CA ASP A 347 -2.66 -21.85 13.92
C ASP A 347 -4.12 -22.33 13.93
N ARG A 348 -4.86 -22.06 15.01
CA ARG A 348 -6.30 -22.38 15.08
C ARG A 348 -7.12 -21.65 14.02
N GLN A 349 -6.72 -20.44 13.65
CA GLN A 349 -7.41 -19.65 12.64
C GLN A 349 -7.12 -20.20 11.23
N ASN A 350 -5.88 -20.59 10.94
CA ASN A 350 -5.51 -21.27 9.69
C ASN A 350 -6.27 -22.60 9.54
N ASP A 351 -6.31 -23.44 10.59
CA ASP A 351 -7.08 -24.69 10.59
C ASP A 351 -8.58 -24.49 10.33
N LEU A 352 -9.13 -23.34 10.74
CA LEU A 352 -10.54 -23.01 10.54
C LEU A 352 -10.79 -22.53 9.11
N ILE A 353 -9.85 -21.77 8.54
CA ILE A 353 -9.89 -21.34 7.13
C ILE A 353 -9.81 -22.56 6.20
N GLU A 354 -8.90 -23.49 6.46
CA GLU A 354 -8.78 -24.72 5.66
C GLU A 354 -10.07 -25.53 5.66
N ARG A 355 -10.71 -25.70 6.83
CA ARG A 355 -12.01 -26.37 6.94
C ARG A 355 -13.14 -25.62 6.22
N GLN A 356 -13.13 -24.30 6.24
CA GLN A 356 -14.09 -23.50 5.49
C GLN A 356 -13.90 -23.66 3.99
N GLN A 357 -12.65 -23.69 3.52
CA GLN A 357 -12.32 -23.88 2.11
C GLN A 357 -12.74 -25.27 1.62
N GLU A 358 -12.49 -26.32 2.41
CA GLU A 358 -12.96 -27.68 2.10
C GLU A 358 -14.50 -27.74 2.04
N THR A 359 -15.19 -27.06 2.96
CA THR A 359 -16.65 -26.97 2.97
C THR A 359 -17.18 -26.26 1.73
N ILE A 360 -16.53 -25.17 1.32
CA ILE A 360 -16.88 -24.42 0.11
C ILE A 360 -16.68 -25.28 -1.14
N ASP A 361 -15.56 -26.00 -1.24
CA ASP A 361 -15.29 -26.89 -2.38
C ASP A 361 -16.29 -28.05 -2.46
N GLN A 362 -16.72 -28.57 -1.31
CA GLN A 362 -17.78 -29.58 -1.24
C GLN A 362 -19.13 -29.02 -1.73
N LEU A 363 -19.51 -27.82 -1.28
CA LEU A 363 -20.73 -27.13 -1.72
C LEU A 363 -20.70 -26.81 -3.21
N ILE A 364 -19.57 -26.35 -3.75
CA ILE A 364 -19.38 -26.09 -5.18
C ILE A 364 -19.53 -27.40 -5.98
N THR A 365 -18.96 -28.50 -5.47
CA THR A 365 -19.05 -29.81 -6.11
C THR A 365 -20.49 -30.35 -6.13
N GLU A 366 -21.25 -30.17 -5.05
CA GLU A 366 -22.68 -30.53 -5.00
C GLU A 366 -23.52 -29.66 -5.94
N LEU A 367 -23.29 -28.34 -5.98
CA LEU A 367 -23.96 -27.42 -6.90
C LEU A 367 -23.69 -27.76 -8.36
N ARG A 368 -22.48 -28.23 -8.68
CA ARG A 368 -22.09 -28.63 -10.03
C ARG A 368 -22.66 -29.99 -10.45
N ARG A 369 -23.00 -30.86 -9.51
CA ARG A 369 -23.59 -32.18 -9.77
C ARG A 369 -25.14 -32.15 -9.78
N GLY A 370 -25.74 -31.12 -9.19
CA GLY A 370 -27.18 -30.88 -9.18
C GLY A 370 -27.73 -30.12 -10.40
N ARG A 371 -26.89 -29.79 -11.37
CA ARG A 371 -27.22 -29.16 -12.67
C ARG A 371 -26.81 -30.11 -13.78
#